data_AF-A0A1G4W5A4-F1
#
_entry.id   AF-A0A1G4W5A4-F1
#
_cell.length_a   1.000
_cell.length_b   1.000
_cell.length_c   1.000
_cell.angle_alpha   90.00
_cell.angle_beta   90.00
_cell.angle_gamma   90.00
#
_symmetry.space_group_name_H-M   'P 1'
#
loop_
_entity.id
_entity.type
_entity.pdbx_description
1 polymer ?
#
loop_
_entity_poly.entity_id
_entity_poly.type
_entity_poly.pdbx_seq_one_letter_code
_entity_poly.pdbx_strand_id
1 'polypeptide(L)' 'EFKKAHTKITDDWTIFYKIICKDICQARKIEKHIKSMKSKKYIHNLSVFPEITVKLLEKYT' A
#
# COMPACT_ATOMS: atom_id res chain seq x y z
N GLU A 1 25.50 -17.77 16.85
CA GLU A 1 24.63 -16.58 16.71
C GLU A 1 25.29 -15.54 15.79
N PHE A 2 24.64 -15.16 14.69
CA PHE A 2 25.24 -14.27 13.67
C PHE A 2 25.14 -12.80 14.09
N LYS A 3 26.21 -12.24 14.68
CA LYS A 3 26.27 -10.87 15.26
C LYS A 3 26.39 -9.71 14.24
N LYS A 4 26.37 -9.96 12.92
CA LYS A 4 26.55 -8.94 11.85
C LYS A 4 25.57 -9.07 10.68
N ALA A 5 24.35 -9.55 10.94
CA ALA A 5 23.33 -9.64 9.91
C ALA A 5 22.62 -8.29 9.75
N HIS A 6 22.69 -7.69 8.55
CA HIS A 6 21.94 -6.47 8.18
C HIS A 6 20.41 -6.63 8.27
N THR A 7 19.93 -7.86 8.45
CA THR A 7 18.52 -8.24 8.57
C THR A 7 17.88 -7.86 9.90
N LYS A 8 18.63 -7.31 10.86
CA LYS A 8 18.15 -6.95 12.21
C LYS A 8 18.29 -5.45 12.53
N ILE A 9 18.18 -4.58 11.54
CA ILE A 9 18.48 -3.13 11.70
C ILE A 9 17.22 -2.27 11.79
N THR A 10 16.03 -2.77 11.42
CA THR A 10 14.85 -1.90 11.38
C THR A 10 13.61 -2.62 11.90
N ASP A 11 13.15 -2.15 13.06
CA ASP A 11 11.87 -2.48 13.72
C ASP A 11 10.87 -1.32 13.55
N ASP A 12 11.26 -0.27 12.84
CA ASP A 12 10.56 1.02 12.81
C ASP A 12 9.49 1.13 11.71
N TRP A 13 9.20 0.03 11.01
CA TRP A 13 8.22 0.04 9.92
C TRP A 13 6.80 -0.09 10.47
N THR A 14 6.13 1.05 10.65
CA THR A 14 4.70 1.09 10.96
C THR A 14 3.86 1.04 9.69
N ILE A 15 2.77 0.26 9.72
CA ILE A 15 1.80 0.21 8.61
C ILE A 15 1.09 1.55 8.52
N PHE A 16 1.39 2.34 7.48
CA PHE A 16 0.76 3.63 7.26
C PHE A 16 -0.66 3.52 6.70
N TYR A 17 -0.90 2.55 5.81
CA TYR A 17 -2.18 2.39 5.14
C TYR A 17 -2.42 0.94 4.73
N LYS A 18 -3.65 0.44 4.91
CA LYS A 18 -4.05 -0.94 4.59
C LYS A 18 -5.36 -0.93 3.80
N ILE A 19 -5.39 -1.63 2.67
CA ILE A 19 -6.57 -1.82 1.84
C ILE A 19 -6.91 -3.31 1.82
N ILE A 20 -8.15 -3.66 2.14
CA ILE A 20 -8.66 -5.02 1.97
C ILE A 20 -9.24 -5.15 0.57
N CYS A 21 -8.69 -6.06 -0.24
CA CYS A 21 -9.18 -6.37 -1.58
C CYS A 21 -9.93 -7.71 -1.56
N LYS A 22 -10.86 -7.90 -2.51
CA LYS A 22 -11.63 -9.15 -2.63
C LYS A 22 -10.86 -10.23 -3.41
N ASP A 23 -10.12 -9.81 -4.43
CA ASP A 23 -9.40 -10.70 -5.33
C ASP A 23 -7.91 -10.33 -5.46
N ILE A 24 -7.06 -11.32 -5.73
CA ILE A 24 -5.61 -11.11 -5.91
C ILE A 24 -5.27 -10.32 -7.17
N CYS A 25 -6.04 -10.46 -8.25
CA CYS A 25 -5.87 -9.69 -9.48
C CYS A 25 -6.23 -8.23 -9.26
N GLN A 26 -7.31 -7.97 -8.51
CA GLN A 26 -7.70 -6.63 -8.10
C GLN A 26 -6.57 -5.98 -7.26
N ALA A 27 -6.06 -6.70 -6.25
CA ALA A 27 -4.97 -6.21 -5.41
C ALA A 27 -3.71 -5.85 -6.23
N ARG A 28 -3.31 -6.69 -7.20
CA ARG A 28 -2.17 -6.41 -8.08
C ARG A 28 -2.38 -5.17 -8.95
N LYS A 29 -3.58 -4.99 -9.51
CA LYS A 29 -3.90 -3.81 -10.33
C LYS A 29 -3.86 -2.52 -9.50
N ILE A 30 -4.44 -2.55 -8.30
CA ILE A 30 -4.44 -1.44 -7.34
C ILE A 30 -3.00 -1.12 -6.91
N GLU A 31 -2.21 -2.13 -6.54
CA GLU A 31 -0.81 -1.95 -6.17
C GLU A 31 0.00 -1.32 -7.30
N LYS A 32 -0.15 -1.81 -8.53
CA LYS A 32 0.52 -1.25 -9.71
C LYS A 32 0.11 0.20 -9.95
N HIS A 33 -1.18 0.53 -9.78
CA HIS A 33 -1.68 1.89 -9.91
C HIS A 33 -1.05 2.82 -8.87
N ILE A 34 -1.06 2.43 -7.59
CA ILE A 34 -0.49 3.21 -6.49
C ILE A 34 1.02 3.41 -6.69
N LYS A 35 1.75 2.35 -7.09
CA LYS A 35 3.18 2.43 -7.40
C LYS A 35 3.47 3.32 -8.62
N SER A 36 2.59 3.30 -9.63
CA SER A 36 2.71 4.14 -10.82
C SER A 36 2.49 5.62 -10.50
N MET A 37 1.56 5.93 -9.58
CA MET A 37 1.31 7.31 -9.16
C MET A 37 2.52 7.89 -8.41
N LYS A 38 3.22 7.09 -7.60
CA LYS A 38 4.44 7.45 -6.83
C LYS A 38 4.39 8.85 -6.22
N SER A 39 3.22 9.27 -5.75
CA SER A 39 2.98 10.63 -5.26
C SER A 39 2.70 10.60 -3.78
N LYS A 40 3.48 11.37 -3.00
CA LYS A 40 3.28 11.52 -1.55
C LYS A 40 1.89 12.06 -1.24
N LYS A 41 1.42 13.02 -2.03
CA LYS A 41 0.06 13.59 -1.91
C LYS A 41 -1.01 12.53 -2.16
N TYR A 42 -0.79 11.64 -3.12
CA TYR A 42 -1.73 10.56 -3.42
C TYR A 42 -1.81 9.55 -2.27
N ILE A 43 -0.67 9.14 -1.69
CA ILE A 43 -0.64 8.23 -0.53
C ILE A 43 -1.30 8.87 0.70
N HIS A 44 -1.06 10.15 0.94
CA HIS A 44 -1.75 10.89 2.01
C HIS A 44 -3.26 10.97 1.75
N ASN A 45 -3.66 11.30 0.53
CA ASN A 45 -5.07 11.36 0.15
C ASN A 45 -5.76 9.99 0.25
N LEU A 46 -5.08 8.87 0.00
CA LEU A 46 -5.65 7.53 0.24
C LEU A 46 -5.98 7.29 1.71
N SER A 47 -5.16 7.83 2.62
CA SER A 47 -5.40 7.76 4.06
C SER A 47 -6.53 8.70 4.51
N VAL A 48 -6.58 9.92 3.96
CA VAL A 48 -7.59 10.94 4.34
C VAL A 48 -8.95 10.69 3.69
N PHE A 49 -8.99 10.19 2.46
CA PHE A 49 -10.20 10.06 1.66
C PHE A 49 -10.47 8.58 1.32
N PRO A 50 -11.31 7.89 2.13
CA PRO A 50 -11.66 6.49 1.86
C PRO A 50 -12.41 6.33 0.52
N GLU A 51 -13.05 7.39 0.03
CA GLU A 51 -13.75 7.43 -1.26
C GLU A 51 -12.82 7.08 -2.44
N ILE A 52 -11.55 7.50 -2.39
CA ILE A 52 -10.57 7.19 -3.45
C ILE A 52 -10.31 5.68 -3.50
N THR A 53 -10.22 5.05 -2.33
CA THR A 53 -9.98 3.60 -2.21
C THR A 53 -11.21 2.81 -2.63
N VAL A 54 -12.41 3.25 -2.26
CA VAL A 54 -13.67 2.66 -2.75
C VAL A 54 -13.73 2.74 -4.27
N LYS A 55 -13.41 3.90 -4.85
CA LYS A 55 -13.39 4.09 -6.31
C LYS A 55 -12.33 3.23 -7.01
N LEU A 56 -11.18 2.99 -6.39
CA LEU A 56 -10.19 2.03 -6.89
C LEU A 56 -10.70 0.59 -6.81
N LEU A 57 -11.35 0.21 -5.71
CA LEU A 57 -11.92 -1.12 -5.54
C LEU A 57 -13.01 -1.37 -6.60
N GLU A 58 -13.93 -0.42 -6.80
CA GLU A 58 -14.97 -0.50 -7.84
C GLU A 58 -14.38 -0.54 -9.25
N LYS A 59 -13.38 0.31 -9.55
CA LYS A 59 -12.76 0.37 -10.88
C LYS A 59 -11.98 -0.90 -11.25
N TYR A 60 -11.46 -1.62 -10.27
CA TYR A 60 -10.66 -2.83 -10.47
C TYR A 60 -11.35 -4.12 -10.02
N THR A 61 -12.69 -4.11 -9.86
CA THR A 61 -13.53 -5.29 -9.61
C THR A 61 -13.46 -6.29 -10.78
#